data_AF-A0AAN4WJQ2-F1
#
_entry.id   AF-A0AAN4WJQ2-F1
#
_cell.length_a   1.000
_cell.length_b   1.000
_cell.length_c   1.000
_cell.angle_alpha   90.00
_cell.angle_beta   90.00
_cell.angle_gamma   90.00
#
_symmetry.space_group_name_H-M   'P 1'
#
loop_
_entity.id
_entity.type
_entity.pdbx_description
1 polymer ?
#
loop_
_entity_poly.entity_id
_entity_poly.type
_entity_poly.pdbx_seq_one_letter_code
_entity_poly.pdbx_strand_id
1 'polypeptide(L)'
;MRNRLRYTIYGFILAFVLSACGGPLDKSVTESLTPEESEEVGQKFPDFVGVYERFIFPEVRKWDDHSLYKQKLKKLTYGDFMEFYNLVYHHDWKEQLSREWEERFDLERITRQLDGMVDSLITYWDNYIAENAPSTYVSVELLEIKKTVWDDPEWNIRKLDATAQLKVVPLRGTIDKMSGEFTLYRTDKTDADTYTLAEHLGSGKIEIETPFDVPIVVECKLSVSSSWFAPWYDYVCDTPADVLTRKCKLHTGHPELMVKGKKVNILDLWDAKPFYLERYKDARSKGDTFSSDYQLYREQFIKEHIDKEYMDRLPYIEKRELQMLYEHNPLAFSLFYSDATTQELLMEWGWK
;
A
#
# COMPACT_ATOMS: atom_id res chain seq x y z
N MET A 1 66.80 16.99 -53.66
CA MET A 1 66.48 16.27 -52.39
C MET A 1 65.23 16.79 -51.66
N ARG A 2 64.77 18.04 -51.89
CA ARG A 2 63.62 18.63 -51.17
C ARG A 2 62.24 18.02 -51.48
N ASN A 3 62.07 17.36 -52.63
CA ASN A 3 60.79 16.72 -53.00
C ASN A 3 60.64 15.29 -52.45
N ARG A 4 61.72 14.53 -52.26
CA ARG A 4 61.64 13.17 -51.70
C ARG A 4 61.18 13.17 -50.24
N LEU A 5 61.65 14.13 -49.43
CA LEU A 5 61.24 14.26 -48.02
C LEU A 5 59.75 14.64 -47.86
N ARG A 6 59.19 15.42 -48.81
CA ARG A 6 57.75 15.74 -48.83
C ARG A 6 56.92 14.50 -49.12
N TYR A 7 57.29 13.66 -50.09
CA TYR A 7 56.56 12.42 -50.38
C TYR A 7 56.65 11.39 -49.24
N THR A 8 57.75 11.36 -48.47
CA THR A 8 57.87 10.49 -47.30
C THR A 8 57.00 10.97 -46.12
N ILE A 9 56.90 12.29 -45.91
CA ILE A 9 56.04 12.87 -44.87
C ILE A 9 54.55 12.74 -45.24
N TYR A 10 54.18 12.97 -46.52
CA TYR A 10 52.81 12.71 -46.98
C TYR A 10 52.46 11.22 -46.94
N GLY A 11 53.42 10.31 -47.19
CA GLY A 11 53.23 8.87 -47.03
C GLY A 11 53.04 8.42 -45.57
N PHE A 12 53.75 9.06 -44.62
CA PHE A 12 53.59 8.80 -43.18
C PHE A 12 52.29 9.38 -42.62
N ILE A 13 51.85 10.55 -43.10
CA ILE A 13 50.56 11.15 -42.76
C ILE A 13 49.41 10.33 -43.39
N LEU A 14 49.57 9.81 -44.61
CA LEU A 14 48.57 8.92 -45.22
C LEU A 14 48.49 7.55 -44.53
N ALA A 15 49.61 7.02 -44.00
CA ALA A 15 49.62 5.81 -43.20
C ALA A 15 49.00 6.01 -41.80
N PHE A 16 49.17 7.18 -41.18
CA PHE A 16 48.49 7.55 -39.93
C PHE A 16 47.00 7.88 -40.12
N VAL A 17 46.61 8.36 -41.30
CA VAL A 17 45.20 8.59 -41.67
C VAL A 17 44.50 7.29 -42.08
N LEU A 18 45.25 6.25 -42.51
CA LEU A 18 44.71 4.91 -42.76
C LEU A 18 44.66 4.02 -41.50
N SER A 19 45.41 4.34 -40.45
CA SER A 19 45.18 3.81 -39.09
C SER A 19 44.13 4.59 -38.30
N ALA A 20 43.45 5.56 -38.93
CA ALA A 20 42.31 6.29 -38.37
C ALA A 20 40.95 5.70 -38.81
N CYS A 21 40.96 4.51 -39.43
CA CYS A 21 39.81 3.60 -39.33
C CYS A 21 39.89 2.97 -37.93
N GLY A 22 39.06 3.44 -37.01
CA GLY A 22 39.02 2.93 -35.64
C GLY A 22 38.92 1.41 -35.61
N GLY A 23 39.56 0.79 -34.62
CA GLY A 23 39.54 -0.66 -34.46
C GLY A 23 38.11 -1.17 -34.22
N PRO A 24 37.88 -2.48 -34.13
CA PRO A 24 36.54 -3.02 -33.94
C PRO A 24 35.85 -2.52 -32.66
N LEU A 25 36.62 -2.03 -31.68
CA LEU A 25 36.10 -1.36 -30.48
C LEU A 25 35.45 0.00 -30.75
N ASP A 26 35.91 0.74 -31.76
CA ASP A 26 35.41 2.07 -32.09
C ASP A 26 34.17 2.00 -33.00
N LYS A 27 33.82 0.81 -33.50
CA LYS A 27 32.61 0.59 -34.29
C LYS A 27 31.37 0.73 -33.43
N SER A 28 30.30 1.26 -34.02
CA SER A 28 29.00 1.30 -33.39
C SER A 28 28.49 -0.11 -33.07
N VAL A 29 27.84 -0.28 -31.93
CA VAL A 29 27.11 -1.51 -31.56
C VAL A 29 26.03 -1.91 -32.56
N THR A 30 25.61 -0.99 -33.44
CA THR A 30 24.65 -1.26 -34.52
C THR A 30 25.29 -1.84 -35.78
N GLU A 31 26.62 -1.83 -35.88
CA GLU A 31 27.36 -2.35 -37.02
C GLU A 31 27.78 -3.80 -36.75
N SER A 32 27.57 -4.67 -37.73
CA SER A 32 28.02 -6.06 -37.62
C SER A 32 29.55 -6.14 -37.57
N LEU A 33 30.08 -6.91 -36.64
CA LEU A 33 31.49 -7.32 -36.63
C LEU A 33 31.70 -8.56 -37.49
N THR A 34 32.85 -8.65 -38.16
CA THR A 34 33.29 -9.93 -38.73
C THR A 34 33.73 -10.90 -37.63
N PRO A 35 33.87 -12.20 -37.91
CA PRO A 35 34.43 -13.15 -36.95
C PRO A 35 35.82 -12.74 -36.44
N GLU A 36 36.68 -12.23 -37.32
CA GLU A 36 38.03 -11.78 -36.97
C GLU A 36 37.99 -10.54 -36.05
N GLU A 37 37.10 -9.60 -36.34
CA GLU A 37 36.89 -8.40 -35.51
C GLU A 37 36.32 -8.77 -34.14
N SER A 38 35.43 -9.77 -34.09
CA SER A 38 34.87 -10.27 -32.84
C SER A 38 35.92 -10.98 -31.98
N GLU A 39 36.83 -11.73 -32.61
CA GLU A 39 37.97 -12.37 -31.95
C GLU A 39 38.96 -11.33 -31.40
N GLU A 40 39.25 -10.27 -32.16
CA GLU A 40 40.10 -9.16 -31.72
C GLU A 40 39.52 -8.45 -30.48
N VAL A 41 38.21 -8.17 -30.46
CA VAL A 41 37.54 -7.61 -29.26
C VAL A 41 37.57 -8.62 -28.12
N GLY A 42 37.36 -9.91 -28.40
CA GLY A 42 37.41 -11.00 -27.43
C GLY A 42 38.77 -11.18 -26.74
N GLN A 43 39.87 -10.83 -27.41
CA GLN A 43 41.20 -10.83 -26.79
C GLN A 43 41.34 -9.77 -25.69
N LYS A 44 40.70 -8.60 -25.86
CA LYS A 44 40.69 -7.53 -24.85
C LYS A 44 39.62 -7.78 -23.78
N PHE A 45 38.48 -8.32 -24.17
CA PHE A 45 37.34 -8.62 -23.30
C PHE A 45 36.94 -10.09 -23.44
N PRO A 46 37.45 -11.00 -22.59
CA PRO A 46 37.23 -12.44 -22.72
C PRO A 46 35.76 -12.87 -22.80
N ASP A 47 34.85 -12.12 -22.18
CA ASP A 47 33.41 -12.41 -22.18
C ASP A 47 32.64 -11.82 -23.38
N PHE A 48 33.33 -11.15 -24.30
CA PHE A 48 32.71 -10.36 -25.37
C PHE A 48 31.67 -11.13 -26.18
N VAL A 49 31.98 -12.35 -26.62
CA VAL A 49 31.06 -13.15 -27.46
C VAL A 49 29.74 -13.41 -26.72
N GLY A 50 29.82 -13.82 -25.45
CA GLY A 50 28.63 -14.06 -24.64
C GLY A 50 27.83 -12.77 -24.40
N VAL A 51 28.52 -11.65 -24.20
CA VAL A 51 27.89 -10.33 -24.02
C VAL A 51 27.20 -9.85 -25.30
N TYR A 52 27.86 -10.01 -26.44
CA TYR A 52 27.36 -9.65 -27.75
C TYR A 52 26.08 -10.43 -28.08
N GLU A 53 26.10 -11.75 -27.91
CA GLU A 53 24.96 -12.62 -28.24
C GLU A 53 23.79 -12.44 -27.27
N ARG A 54 24.06 -12.10 -26.01
CA ARG A 54 23.02 -12.00 -24.96
C ARG A 54 22.37 -10.63 -24.86
N PHE A 55 23.14 -9.55 -25.02
CA PHE A 55 22.67 -8.18 -24.77
C PHE A 55 22.64 -7.34 -26.05
N ILE A 56 23.78 -7.24 -26.76
CA ILE A 56 23.93 -6.30 -27.87
C ILE A 56 23.07 -6.72 -29.07
N PHE A 57 23.30 -7.94 -29.58
CA PHE A 57 22.66 -8.42 -30.81
C PHE A 57 21.13 -8.51 -30.69
N PRO A 58 20.54 -9.11 -29.62
CA PRO A 58 19.10 -9.21 -29.50
C PRO A 58 18.43 -7.85 -29.40
N GLU A 59 19.03 -6.90 -28.67
CA GLU A 59 18.42 -5.60 -28.46
C GLU A 59 18.52 -4.73 -29.71
N VAL A 60 19.69 -4.63 -30.35
CA VAL A 60 19.88 -3.86 -31.59
C VAL A 60 18.96 -4.35 -32.72
N ARG A 61 18.75 -5.67 -32.82
CA ARG A 61 17.95 -6.28 -33.89
C ARG A 61 16.44 -6.03 -33.74
N LYS A 62 15.93 -5.78 -32.53
CA LYS A 62 14.49 -5.50 -32.30
C LYS A 62 14.03 -4.22 -33.01
N TRP A 63 14.94 -3.28 -33.22
CA TRP A 63 14.59 -1.93 -33.64
C TRP A 63 14.83 -1.71 -35.14
N ASP A 64 13.87 -1.03 -35.78
CA ASP A 64 13.98 -0.57 -37.15
C ASP A 64 15.09 0.47 -37.31
N ASP A 65 15.75 0.50 -38.48
CA ASP A 65 16.87 1.40 -38.78
C ASP A 65 16.50 2.89 -38.67
N HIS A 66 15.23 3.23 -38.85
CA HIS A 66 14.71 4.59 -38.72
C HIS A 66 14.21 4.92 -37.32
N SER A 67 14.16 3.96 -36.39
CA SER A 67 13.74 4.23 -35.01
C SER A 67 14.69 5.20 -34.32
N LEU A 68 14.13 6.12 -33.52
CA LEU A 68 14.92 7.11 -32.78
C LEU A 68 15.91 6.43 -31.82
N TYR A 69 15.51 5.33 -31.20
CA TYR A 69 16.35 4.57 -30.28
C TYR A 69 17.57 3.97 -30.98
N LYS A 70 17.39 3.28 -32.11
CA LYS A 70 18.53 2.73 -32.89
C LYS A 70 19.43 3.83 -33.45
N GLN A 71 18.87 4.98 -33.82
CA GLN A 71 19.67 6.16 -34.21
C GLN A 71 20.53 6.69 -33.06
N LYS A 72 20.03 6.67 -31.81
CA LYS A 72 20.83 7.03 -30.63
C LYS A 72 21.96 6.02 -30.39
N LEU A 73 21.67 4.72 -30.54
CA LEU A 73 22.67 3.64 -30.37
C LEU A 73 23.82 3.71 -31.38
N LYS A 74 23.64 4.35 -32.54
CA LYS A 74 24.75 4.58 -33.50
C LYS A 74 25.96 5.32 -32.91
N LYS A 75 25.77 6.03 -31.80
CA LYS A 75 26.83 6.75 -31.09
C LYS A 75 27.56 5.90 -30.05
N LEU A 76 27.01 4.74 -29.69
CA LEU A 76 27.58 3.86 -28.69
C LEU A 76 28.50 2.86 -29.38
N THR A 77 29.77 2.84 -28.99
CA THR A 77 30.75 1.90 -29.56
C THR A 77 30.79 0.58 -28.78
N TYR A 78 31.36 -0.48 -29.38
CA TYR A 78 31.61 -1.73 -28.67
C TYR A 78 32.53 -1.52 -27.47
N GLY A 79 33.53 -0.65 -27.57
CA GLY A 79 34.41 -0.27 -26.48
C GLY A 79 33.65 0.36 -25.32
N ASP A 80 32.84 1.38 -25.59
CA ASP A 80 32.01 2.05 -24.57
C ASP A 80 31.09 1.08 -23.84
N PHE A 81 30.46 0.17 -24.58
CA PHE A 81 29.55 -0.82 -23.99
C PHE A 81 30.29 -1.86 -23.14
N MET A 82 31.47 -2.32 -23.58
CA MET A 82 32.24 -3.30 -22.82
C MET A 82 32.87 -2.70 -21.56
N GLU A 83 33.28 -1.43 -21.60
CA GLU A 83 33.71 -0.69 -20.40
C GLU A 83 32.55 -0.54 -19.40
N PHE A 84 31.35 -0.16 -19.88
CA PHE A 84 30.14 -0.14 -19.08
C PHE A 84 29.80 -1.52 -18.49
N TYR A 85 29.81 -2.57 -19.32
CA TYR A 85 29.53 -3.94 -18.88
C TYR A 85 30.49 -4.39 -17.78
N ASN A 86 31.78 -4.09 -17.94
CA ASN A 86 32.77 -4.36 -16.91
C ASN A 86 32.45 -3.58 -15.62
N LEU A 87 32.07 -2.32 -15.73
CA LEU A 87 31.66 -1.50 -14.58
C LEU A 87 30.47 -2.08 -13.82
N VAL A 88 29.46 -2.63 -14.51
CA VAL A 88 28.28 -3.27 -13.87
C VAL A 88 28.66 -4.36 -12.87
N TYR A 89 29.73 -5.12 -13.13
CA TYR A 89 30.15 -6.24 -12.26
C TYR A 89 31.40 -5.96 -11.43
N HIS A 90 32.16 -4.92 -11.78
CA HIS A 90 33.47 -4.63 -11.19
C HIS A 90 33.55 -3.16 -10.73
N HIS A 91 32.73 -2.81 -9.75
CA HIS A 91 32.78 -1.53 -9.02
C HIS A 91 32.91 -1.76 -7.50
N ASP A 92 33.39 -0.76 -6.77
CA ASP A 92 33.58 -0.79 -5.30
C ASP A 92 32.72 0.26 -4.57
N TRP A 93 31.64 0.71 -5.20
CA TRP A 93 30.78 1.80 -4.70
C TRP A 93 30.03 1.51 -3.39
N LYS A 94 29.91 0.25 -2.97
CA LYS A 94 29.09 -0.15 -1.81
C LYS A 94 29.46 0.59 -0.53
N GLU A 95 30.75 0.79 -0.25
CA GLU A 95 31.20 1.52 0.94
C GLU A 95 30.88 3.01 0.85
N GLN A 96 31.04 3.61 -0.33
CA GLN A 96 30.69 5.01 -0.56
C GLN A 96 29.19 5.22 -0.38
N LEU A 97 28.35 4.45 -1.08
CA LEU A 97 26.89 4.55 -1.02
C LEU A 97 26.33 4.25 0.37
N SER A 98 27.01 3.37 1.10
CA SER A 98 26.72 3.14 2.51
C SER A 98 26.92 4.39 3.37
N ARG A 99 28.02 5.12 3.17
CA ARG A 99 28.28 6.38 3.88
C ARG A 99 27.28 7.45 3.48
N GLU A 100 26.98 7.57 2.19
CA GLU A 100 25.95 8.50 1.70
C GLU A 100 24.58 8.23 2.35
N TRP A 101 24.22 6.95 2.49
CA TRP A 101 22.99 6.56 3.19
C TRP A 101 23.02 6.92 4.68
N GLU A 102 24.12 6.65 5.39
CA GLU A 102 24.28 6.97 6.82
C GLU A 102 24.27 8.48 7.08
N GLU A 103 24.84 9.29 6.17
CA GLU A 103 24.80 10.75 6.22
C GLU A 103 23.40 11.30 5.94
N ARG A 104 22.66 10.69 5.00
CA ARG A 104 21.30 11.12 4.66
C ARG A 104 20.28 10.69 5.71
N PHE A 105 20.37 9.46 6.19
CA PHE A 105 19.42 8.83 7.08
C PHE A 105 20.10 8.44 8.39
N ASP A 106 20.15 9.40 9.32
CA ASP A 106 20.54 9.14 10.70
C ASP A 106 19.50 8.22 11.37
N LEU A 107 19.74 6.92 11.27
CA LEU A 107 18.80 5.88 11.67
C LEU A 107 18.52 5.92 13.17
N GLU A 108 19.52 6.28 13.97
CA GLU A 108 19.39 6.38 15.41
C GLU A 108 18.49 7.55 15.79
N ARG A 109 18.74 8.73 15.19
CA ARG A 109 17.88 9.92 15.39
C ARG A 109 16.45 9.67 14.92
N ILE A 110 16.27 9.08 13.74
CA ILE A 110 14.95 8.78 13.18
C ILE A 110 14.21 7.80 14.10
N THR A 111 14.86 6.72 14.54
CA THR A 111 14.23 5.74 15.43
C THR A 111 13.87 6.36 16.78
N ARG A 112 14.73 7.22 17.34
CA ARG A 112 14.45 7.92 18.60
C ARG A 112 13.25 8.87 18.48
N GLN A 113 13.13 9.58 17.36
CA GLN A 113 11.97 10.43 17.09
C GLN A 113 10.68 9.62 17.00
N LEU A 114 10.72 8.52 16.24
CA LEU A 114 9.60 7.59 16.08
C LEU A 114 9.15 7.03 17.44
N ASP A 115 10.10 6.50 18.22
CA ASP A 115 9.88 5.99 19.57
C ASP A 115 9.27 7.01 20.53
N GLY A 116 9.62 8.29 20.36
CA GLY A 116 9.11 9.39 21.18
C GLY A 116 7.70 9.85 20.80
N MET A 117 7.22 9.53 19.59
CA MET A 117 5.90 10.00 19.11
C MET A 117 4.83 8.91 19.05
N VAL A 118 5.19 7.63 18.93
CA VAL A 118 4.22 6.52 18.73
C VAL A 118 3.06 6.53 19.73
N ASP A 119 3.34 6.62 21.03
CA ASP A 119 2.29 6.59 22.05
C ASP A 119 1.38 7.82 21.98
N SER A 120 1.94 8.99 21.63
CA SER A 120 1.15 10.21 21.47
C SER A 120 0.23 10.15 20.25
N LEU A 121 0.68 9.54 19.16
CA LEU A 121 -0.12 9.36 17.94
C LEU A 121 -1.23 8.32 18.16
N ILE A 122 -0.94 7.21 18.85
CA ILE A 122 -1.96 6.23 19.25
C ILE A 122 -3.01 6.91 20.13
N THR A 123 -2.59 7.65 21.15
CA THR A 123 -3.50 8.38 22.04
C THR A 123 -4.34 9.41 21.28
N TYR A 124 -3.74 10.16 20.35
CA TYR A 124 -4.46 11.08 19.49
C TYR A 124 -5.56 10.38 18.71
N TRP A 125 -5.26 9.26 18.07
CA TRP A 125 -6.23 8.51 17.27
C TRP A 125 -7.33 7.88 18.13
N ASP A 126 -6.99 7.34 19.30
CA ASP A 126 -7.97 6.77 20.22
C ASP A 126 -8.94 7.85 20.73
N ASN A 127 -8.43 9.03 21.08
CA ASN A 127 -9.26 10.18 21.44
C ASN A 127 -10.09 10.66 20.26
N TYR A 128 -9.50 10.78 19.07
CA TYR A 128 -10.21 11.19 17.87
C TYR A 128 -11.37 10.24 17.55
N ILE A 129 -11.14 8.92 17.60
CA ILE A 129 -12.19 7.92 17.41
C ILE A 129 -13.26 8.06 18.50
N ALA A 130 -12.86 8.14 19.76
CA ALA A 130 -13.80 8.26 20.88
C ALA A 130 -14.66 9.53 20.81
N GLU A 131 -14.10 10.67 20.38
CA GLU A 131 -14.80 11.96 20.26
C GLU A 131 -15.68 12.09 19.02
N ASN A 132 -15.46 11.26 18.00
CA ASN A 132 -16.17 11.30 16.72
C ASN A 132 -17.01 10.05 16.46
N ALA A 133 -17.01 9.07 17.36
CA ALA A 133 -17.83 7.87 17.24
C ALA A 133 -19.33 8.20 17.17
N PRO A 134 -20.15 7.41 16.46
CA PRO A 134 -21.60 7.61 16.40
C PRO A 134 -22.28 7.72 17.77
N SER A 135 -21.77 7.00 18.77
CA SER A 135 -22.27 7.04 20.16
C SER A 135 -22.12 8.39 20.87
N THR A 136 -21.26 9.29 20.35
CA THR A 136 -21.17 10.67 20.86
C THR A 136 -22.23 11.61 20.28
N TYR A 137 -22.85 11.20 19.18
CA TYR A 137 -23.86 11.98 18.47
C TYR A 137 -25.27 11.54 18.82
N VAL A 138 -25.49 10.25 19.12
CA VAL A 138 -26.81 9.71 19.38
C VAL A 138 -26.78 8.63 20.47
N SER A 139 -27.80 8.63 21.33
CA SER A 139 -28.14 7.52 22.22
C SER A 139 -29.42 6.84 21.72
N VAL A 140 -29.50 5.52 21.86
CA VAL A 140 -30.71 4.75 21.56
C VAL A 140 -31.08 3.93 22.78
N GLU A 141 -32.34 4.02 23.18
CA GLU A 141 -32.89 3.34 24.34
C GLU A 141 -34.11 2.51 23.93
N LEU A 142 -34.21 1.28 24.44
CA LEU A 142 -35.42 0.48 24.30
C LEU A 142 -36.49 1.01 25.27
N LEU A 143 -37.63 1.43 24.75
CA LEU A 143 -38.78 1.83 25.56
C LEU A 143 -39.72 0.66 25.83
N GLU A 144 -40.11 -0.05 24.76
CA GLU A 144 -41.12 -1.09 24.82
C GLU A 144 -40.93 -2.10 23.71
N ILE A 145 -41.20 -3.38 23.99
CA ILE A 145 -41.41 -4.41 22.98
C ILE A 145 -42.92 -4.62 22.85
N LYS A 146 -43.47 -4.40 21.67
CA LYS A 146 -44.86 -4.75 21.35
C LYS A 146 -44.88 -6.06 20.59
N LYS A 147 -45.90 -6.88 20.85
CA LYS A 147 -46.10 -8.12 20.10
C LYS A 147 -47.57 -8.49 19.98
N THR A 148 -47.88 -9.17 18.88
CA THR A 148 -49.15 -9.83 18.63
C THR A 148 -48.86 -11.28 18.27
N VAL A 149 -49.54 -12.20 18.94
CA VAL A 149 -49.40 -13.64 18.72
C VAL A 149 -50.74 -14.19 18.29
N TRP A 150 -50.76 -15.00 17.24
CA TRP A 150 -51.96 -15.67 16.76
C TRP A 150 -51.62 -17.03 16.16
N ASP A 151 -52.59 -17.94 16.17
CA ASP A 151 -52.43 -19.23 15.50
C ASP A 151 -52.88 -19.10 14.04
N ASP A 152 -52.05 -19.56 13.12
CA ASP A 152 -52.39 -19.67 11.71
C ASP A 152 -53.18 -20.97 11.48
N PRO A 153 -54.50 -20.90 11.20
CA PRO A 153 -55.33 -22.08 11.05
C PRO A 153 -55.00 -22.90 9.80
N GLU A 154 -54.35 -22.32 8.78
CA GLU A 154 -53.98 -23.01 7.55
C GLU A 154 -52.77 -23.92 7.75
N TRP A 155 -51.82 -23.48 8.58
CA TRP A 155 -50.54 -24.17 8.79
C TRP A 155 -50.41 -24.81 10.18
N ASN A 156 -51.39 -24.56 11.07
CA ASN A 156 -51.36 -24.96 12.48
C ASN A 156 -50.05 -24.54 13.18
N ILE A 157 -49.53 -23.35 12.82
CA ILE A 157 -48.34 -22.76 13.40
C ILE A 157 -48.68 -21.47 14.13
N ARG A 158 -47.96 -21.19 15.21
CA ARG A 158 -48.05 -19.91 15.90
C ARG A 158 -47.29 -18.84 15.10
N LYS A 159 -47.92 -17.71 14.86
CA LYS A 159 -47.33 -16.52 14.25
C LYS A 159 -47.13 -15.42 15.28
N LEU A 160 -46.09 -14.62 15.04
CA LEU A 160 -45.63 -13.52 15.87
C LEU A 160 -45.36 -12.32 14.97
N ASP A 161 -45.99 -11.21 15.29
CA ASP A 161 -45.57 -9.88 14.87
C ASP A 161 -45.01 -9.17 16.09
N ALA A 162 -43.81 -8.60 15.97
CA ALA A 162 -43.14 -7.95 17.08
C ALA A 162 -42.46 -6.66 16.59
N THR A 163 -42.54 -5.62 17.41
CA THR A 163 -41.87 -4.35 17.18
C THR A 163 -41.15 -3.89 18.45
N ALA A 164 -40.04 -3.20 18.26
CA ALA A 164 -39.33 -2.50 19.32
C ALA A 164 -39.59 -1.00 19.16
N GLN A 165 -40.13 -0.38 20.20
CA GLN A 165 -40.15 1.07 20.32
C GLN A 165 -38.81 1.53 20.88
N LEU A 166 -38.10 2.31 20.07
CA LEU A 166 -36.79 2.85 20.42
C LEU A 166 -36.90 4.37 20.56
N LYS A 167 -36.33 4.90 21.63
CA LYS A 167 -36.12 6.34 21.80
C LYS A 167 -34.73 6.68 21.28
N VAL A 168 -34.67 7.55 20.30
CA VAL A 168 -33.41 8.03 19.70
C VAL A 168 -33.20 9.46 20.17
N VAL A 169 -32.10 9.69 20.88
CA VAL A 169 -31.78 10.97 21.54
C VAL A 169 -30.54 11.57 20.87
N PRO A 170 -30.64 12.71 20.19
CA PRO A 170 -29.45 13.42 19.72
C PRO A 170 -28.69 13.99 20.93
N LEU A 171 -27.39 13.68 20.99
CA LEU A 171 -26.49 14.10 22.06
C LEU A 171 -25.64 15.31 21.64
N ARG A 172 -25.37 15.44 20.33
CA ARG A 172 -24.48 16.47 19.79
C ARG A 172 -24.96 16.98 18.44
N GLY A 173 -25.58 18.16 18.46
CA GLY A 173 -26.06 18.83 17.25
C GLY A 173 -27.25 18.12 16.59
N THR A 174 -27.67 18.65 15.44
CA THR A 174 -28.71 18.05 14.61
C THR A 174 -28.16 16.84 13.85
N ILE A 175 -28.93 15.74 13.86
CA ILE A 175 -28.67 14.55 13.05
C ILE A 175 -29.52 14.67 11.79
N ASP A 176 -28.89 14.62 10.61
CA ASP A 176 -29.61 14.74 9.34
C ASP A 176 -30.31 13.43 8.98
N LYS A 177 -29.61 12.30 9.20
CA LYS A 177 -30.08 10.93 8.96
C LYS A 177 -29.39 9.94 9.89
N MET A 178 -30.05 8.82 10.15
CA MET A 178 -29.48 7.69 10.89
C MET A 178 -29.98 6.38 10.29
N SER A 179 -29.05 5.47 10.03
CA SER A 179 -29.35 4.07 9.69
C SER A 179 -28.50 3.13 10.54
N GLY A 180 -29.03 1.95 10.85
CA GLY A 180 -28.26 0.98 11.62
C GLY A 180 -29.05 -0.24 12.02
N GLU A 181 -28.33 -1.20 12.59
CA GLU A 181 -28.92 -2.42 13.13
C GLU A 181 -28.93 -2.37 14.65
N PHE A 182 -29.95 -2.97 15.24
CA PHE A 182 -30.02 -3.19 16.67
C PHE A 182 -30.28 -4.65 16.97
N THR A 183 -29.79 -5.07 18.13
CA THR A 183 -29.92 -6.42 18.64
C THR A 183 -30.41 -6.35 20.08
N LEU A 184 -31.38 -7.20 20.42
CA LEU A 184 -31.86 -7.36 21.78
C LEU A 184 -31.24 -8.62 22.37
N TYR A 185 -30.59 -8.45 23.52
CA TYR A 185 -30.03 -9.54 24.29
C TYR A 185 -30.80 -9.72 25.59
N ARG A 186 -31.05 -10.97 25.95
CA ARG A 186 -31.60 -11.30 27.26
C ARG A 186 -30.57 -11.05 28.36
N THR A 187 -31.07 -10.63 29.53
CA THR A 187 -30.23 -10.35 30.70
C THR A 187 -30.57 -11.24 31.91
N ASP A 188 -31.37 -12.28 31.72
CA ASP A 188 -31.86 -13.12 32.83
C ASP A 188 -31.01 -14.36 33.13
N LYS A 189 -29.95 -14.62 32.34
CA LYS A 189 -29.09 -15.81 32.47
C LYS A 189 -27.59 -15.58 32.47
N THR A 190 -27.11 -14.47 31.91
CA THR A 190 -25.68 -14.11 31.88
C THR A 190 -25.46 -12.72 32.43
N ASP A 191 -24.23 -12.46 32.87
CA ASP A 191 -23.80 -11.15 33.32
C ASP A 191 -24.08 -10.10 32.24
N ALA A 192 -24.52 -8.91 32.65
CA ALA A 192 -25.07 -7.89 31.76
C ALA A 192 -24.05 -7.30 30.76
N ASP A 193 -22.77 -7.64 30.95
CA ASP A 193 -21.62 -7.15 30.19
C ASP A 193 -21.03 -8.20 29.24
N THR A 194 -21.53 -9.45 29.27
CA THR A 194 -21.12 -10.53 28.36
C THR A 194 -22.29 -10.97 27.50
N TYR A 195 -22.47 -10.33 26.34
CA TYR A 195 -23.46 -10.75 25.35
C TYR A 195 -22.96 -12.00 24.62
N THR A 196 -23.71 -13.09 24.69
CA THR A 196 -23.42 -14.31 23.92
C THR A 196 -24.47 -14.50 22.84
N LEU A 197 -24.11 -15.23 21.77
CA LEU A 197 -25.05 -15.64 20.72
C LEU A 197 -26.26 -16.42 21.28
N ALA A 198 -26.08 -17.11 22.42
CA ALA A 198 -27.17 -17.83 23.07
C ALA A 198 -28.26 -16.87 23.57
N GLU A 199 -27.91 -15.69 24.07
CA GLU A 199 -28.87 -14.72 24.60
C GLU A 199 -29.45 -13.77 23.55
N HIS A 200 -29.12 -13.96 22.28
CA HIS A 200 -29.65 -13.16 21.18
C HIS A 200 -31.15 -13.41 20.98
N LEU A 201 -31.99 -12.51 21.48
CA LEU A 201 -33.45 -12.62 21.38
C LEU A 201 -33.95 -12.31 19.97
N GLY A 202 -33.40 -11.26 19.35
CA GLY A 202 -33.77 -10.84 18.02
C GLY A 202 -33.10 -9.53 17.63
N SER A 203 -33.29 -9.15 16.37
CA SER A 203 -32.68 -7.95 15.79
C SER A 203 -33.62 -7.23 14.84
N GLY A 204 -33.26 -6.00 14.50
CA GLY A 204 -34.00 -5.18 13.55
C GLY A 204 -33.16 -4.03 13.02
N LYS A 205 -33.80 -3.19 12.21
CA LYS A 205 -33.19 -2.01 11.60
C LYS A 205 -33.83 -0.73 12.10
N ILE A 206 -32.99 0.29 12.27
CA ILE A 206 -33.36 1.67 12.55
C ILE A 206 -33.10 2.46 11.28
N GLU A 207 -34.10 3.16 10.77
CA GLU A 207 -33.99 4.02 9.60
C GLU A 207 -34.71 5.35 9.89
N ILE A 208 -33.95 6.45 9.88
CA ILE A 208 -34.44 7.80 10.12
C ILE A 208 -33.91 8.68 8.98
N GLU A 209 -34.80 9.04 8.07
CA GLU A 209 -34.47 9.80 6.86
C GLU A 209 -34.71 11.32 6.99
N THR A 210 -35.30 11.74 8.11
CA THR A 210 -35.64 13.14 8.40
C THR A 210 -34.73 13.70 9.48
N PRO A 211 -34.23 14.94 9.33
CA PRO A 211 -33.41 15.56 10.35
C PRO A 211 -34.11 15.67 11.71
N PHE A 212 -33.36 15.52 12.79
CA PHE A 212 -33.85 15.66 14.15
C PHE A 212 -32.78 16.25 15.09
N ASP A 213 -33.22 17.11 16.00
CA ASP A 213 -32.41 17.78 17.03
C ASP A 213 -33.00 17.66 18.44
N VAL A 214 -34.13 16.95 18.55
CA VAL A 214 -34.80 16.57 19.80
C VAL A 214 -35.04 15.06 19.83
N PRO A 215 -35.28 14.46 21.02
CA PRO A 215 -35.60 13.04 21.10
C PRO A 215 -36.80 12.65 20.24
N ILE A 216 -36.68 11.55 19.51
CA ILE A 216 -37.77 10.95 18.73
C ILE A 216 -38.02 9.51 19.17
N VAL A 217 -39.22 9.01 18.89
CA VAL A 217 -39.59 7.60 19.11
C VAL A 217 -39.82 6.97 17.74
N VAL A 218 -39.17 5.84 17.50
CA VAL A 218 -39.30 5.05 16.28
C VAL A 218 -39.82 3.65 16.60
N GLU A 219 -40.69 3.14 15.75
CA GLU A 219 -41.15 1.75 15.81
C GLU A 219 -40.40 0.92 14.77
N CYS A 220 -39.59 -0.01 15.25
CA CYS A 220 -38.77 -0.87 14.40
C CYS A 220 -39.31 -2.29 14.43
N LYS A 221 -39.39 -2.95 13.26
CA LYS A 221 -39.72 -4.37 13.19
C LYS A 221 -38.66 -5.20 13.92
N LEU A 222 -39.11 -6.10 14.79
CA LEU A 222 -38.26 -7.01 15.53
C LEU A 222 -38.36 -8.42 14.95
N SER A 223 -37.25 -8.90 14.37
CA SER A 223 -37.11 -10.28 13.92
C SER A 223 -36.56 -11.14 15.06
N VAL A 224 -37.40 -12.01 15.61
CA VAL A 224 -37.01 -12.90 16.71
C VAL A 224 -36.16 -14.05 16.19
N SER A 225 -35.09 -14.36 16.91
CA SER A 225 -34.23 -15.50 16.59
C SER A 225 -35.01 -16.81 16.68
N SER A 226 -35.10 -17.53 15.56
CA SER A 226 -35.62 -18.89 15.45
C SER A 226 -34.53 -19.91 15.11
N SER A 227 -33.25 -19.52 15.24
CA SER A 227 -32.13 -20.40 14.91
C SER A 227 -31.99 -21.54 15.91
N TRP A 228 -31.45 -22.67 15.45
CA TRP A 228 -31.19 -23.87 16.27
C TRP A 228 -30.27 -23.62 17.49
N PHE A 229 -29.44 -22.58 17.45
CA PHE A 229 -28.58 -22.18 18.58
C PHE A 229 -29.29 -21.32 19.62
N ALA A 230 -30.42 -20.69 19.27
CA ALA A 230 -31.14 -19.74 20.10
C ALA A 230 -32.63 -19.72 19.70
N PRO A 231 -33.40 -20.79 19.99
CA PRO A 231 -34.80 -20.93 19.57
C PRO A 231 -35.73 -20.15 20.51
N TRP A 232 -35.71 -18.82 20.42
CA TRP A 232 -36.45 -17.96 21.33
C TRP A 232 -37.85 -17.62 20.86
N TYR A 233 -38.27 -18.14 19.72
CA TYR A 233 -39.59 -17.86 19.16
C TYR A 233 -40.73 -18.18 20.14
N ASP A 234 -40.74 -19.39 20.71
CA ASP A 234 -41.78 -19.82 21.65
C ASP A 234 -41.71 -19.01 22.95
N TYR A 235 -40.50 -18.77 23.47
CA TYR A 235 -40.28 -17.93 24.64
C TYR A 235 -40.85 -16.52 24.45
N VAL A 236 -40.62 -15.89 23.29
CA VAL A 236 -41.16 -14.56 22.99
C VAL A 236 -42.68 -14.63 22.83
N CYS A 237 -43.22 -15.69 22.22
CA CYS A 237 -44.65 -15.89 22.11
C CYS A 237 -45.35 -16.01 23.48
N ASP A 238 -44.76 -16.75 24.41
CA ASP A 238 -45.36 -17.05 25.72
C ASP A 238 -45.12 -15.96 26.76
N THR A 239 -44.03 -15.20 26.65
CA THR A 239 -43.63 -14.21 27.66
C THR A 239 -44.36 -12.87 27.47
N PRO A 240 -44.97 -12.26 28.50
CA PRO A 240 -45.58 -10.94 28.39
C PRO A 240 -44.62 -9.85 27.89
N ALA A 241 -45.14 -8.90 27.12
CA ALA A 241 -44.38 -7.81 26.49
C ALA A 241 -43.59 -6.95 27.50
N ASP A 242 -44.19 -6.63 28.63
CA ASP A 242 -43.57 -5.86 29.71
C ASP A 242 -42.42 -6.63 30.39
N VAL A 243 -42.53 -7.96 30.46
CA VAL A 243 -41.49 -8.83 31.00
C VAL A 243 -40.32 -8.92 30.02
N LEU A 244 -40.60 -9.06 28.72
CA LEU A 244 -39.57 -9.03 27.68
C LEU A 244 -38.81 -7.69 27.70
N THR A 245 -39.52 -6.57 27.75
CA THR A 245 -38.91 -5.23 27.78
C THR A 245 -37.96 -5.07 28.97
N ARG A 246 -38.36 -5.54 30.17
CA ARG A 246 -37.53 -5.45 31.39
C ARG A 246 -36.32 -6.40 31.39
N LYS A 247 -36.40 -7.51 30.66
CA LYS A 247 -35.36 -8.56 30.62
C LYS A 247 -34.48 -8.49 29.37
N CYS A 248 -34.60 -7.42 28.60
CA CYS A 248 -33.81 -7.21 27.39
C CYS A 248 -32.93 -5.97 27.55
N LYS A 249 -31.69 -6.08 27.07
CA LYS A 249 -30.79 -4.95 26.87
C LYS A 249 -30.61 -4.73 25.38
N LEU A 250 -30.70 -3.48 24.98
CA LEU A 250 -30.45 -3.05 23.62
C LEU A 250 -28.94 -2.96 23.40
N HIS A 251 -28.48 -3.58 22.32
CA HIS A 251 -27.20 -3.28 21.72
C HIS A 251 -27.47 -2.65 20.36
N THR A 252 -27.07 -1.40 20.20
CA THR A 252 -26.96 -0.82 18.88
C THR A 252 -25.62 -1.23 18.32
N GLY A 253 -25.61 -1.69 17.06
CA GLY A 253 -24.37 -2.02 16.38
C GLY A 253 -23.57 -0.74 16.08
N HIS A 254 -23.11 -0.61 14.85
CA HIS A 254 -22.35 0.56 14.41
C HIS A 254 -23.25 1.42 13.51
N PRO A 255 -24.12 2.28 14.09
CA PRO A 255 -25.02 3.07 13.27
C PRO A 255 -24.21 4.03 12.38
N GLU A 256 -24.71 4.21 11.16
CA GLU A 256 -24.24 5.21 10.24
C GLU A 256 -25.09 6.47 10.41
N LEU A 257 -24.42 7.60 10.66
CA LEU A 257 -25.07 8.89 10.82
C LEU A 257 -24.68 9.83 9.70
N MET A 258 -25.58 10.75 9.37
CA MET A 258 -25.26 11.94 8.59
C MET A 258 -25.39 13.16 9.49
N VAL A 259 -24.29 13.90 9.65
CA VAL A 259 -24.22 15.11 10.49
C VAL A 259 -23.61 16.24 9.69
N LYS A 260 -24.39 17.30 9.45
CA LYS A 260 -24.01 18.43 8.58
C LYS A 260 -23.57 17.96 7.18
N GLY A 261 -24.27 16.97 6.64
CA GLY A 261 -23.98 16.35 5.34
C GLY A 261 -22.73 15.48 5.31
N LYS A 262 -22.07 15.21 6.45
CA LYS A 262 -20.93 14.31 6.55
C LYS A 262 -21.34 12.97 7.14
N LYS A 263 -20.85 11.90 6.55
CA LYS A 263 -21.00 10.54 7.07
C LYS A 263 -20.15 10.37 8.34
N VAL A 264 -20.75 9.79 9.37
CA VAL A 264 -20.10 9.40 10.62
C VAL A 264 -20.37 7.92 10.84
N ASN A 265 -19.32 7.11 10.77
CA ASN A 265 -19.35 5.66 10.96
C ASN A 265 -18.07 5.24 11.69
N ILE A 266 -18.18 4.34 12.66
CA ILE A 266 -17.02 3.88 13.43
C ILE A 266 -16.00 3.11 12.59
N LEU A 267 -16.44 2.38 11.56
CA LEU A 267 -15.55 1.64 10.66
C LEU A 267 -14.67 2.61 9.87
N ASP A 268 -15.25 3.68 9.32
CA ASP A 268 -14.49 4.73 8.62
C ASP A 268 -13.45 5.40 9.55
N LEU A 269 -13.78 5.56 10.84
CA LEU A 269 -12.86 6.12 11.83
C LEU A 269 -11.71 5.15 12.18
N TRP A 270 -12.00 3.85 12.28
CA TRP A 270 -10.97 2.82 12.50
C TRP A 270 -10.06 2.65 11.28
N ASP A 271 -10.61 2.66 10.06
CA ASP A 271 -9.84 2.57 8.82
C ASP A 271 -8.95 3.81 8.62
N ALA A 272 -9.36 4.96 9.14
CA ALA A 272 -8.53 6.17 9.13
C ALA A 272 -7.32 6.09 10.08
N LYS A 273 -7.40 5.31 11.17
CA LYS A 273 -6.27 5.12 12.11
C LYS A 273 -5.18 4.29 11.41
N PRO A 274 -3.95 4.80 11.25
CA PRO A 274 -2.91 4.07 10.56
C PRO A 274 -2.53 2.80 11.32
N PHE A 275 -2.77 1.64 10.69
CA PHE A 275 -2.58 0.33 11.32
C PHE A 275 -1.13 0.08 11.77
N TYR A 276 -0.15 0.70 11.09
CA TYR A 276 1.28 0.55 11.39
C TYR A 276 1.65 1.12 12.77
N LEU A 277 0.85 2.01 13.37
CA LEU A 277 1.15 2.57 14.70
C LEU A 277 1.13 1.49 15.79
N GLU A 278 0.02 0.76 15.88
CA GLU A 278 -0.14 -0.33 16.86
C GLU A 278 0.81 -1.49 16.55
N ARG A 279 0.97 -1.79 15.26
CA ARG A 279 1.86 -2.87 14.82
C ARG A 279 3.33 -2.56 15.10
N TYR A 280 3.76 -1.32 14.91
CA TYR A 280 5.10 -0.88 15.29
C TYR A 280 5.28 -0.98 16.81
N LYS A 281 4.32 -0.50 17.61
CA LYS A 281 4.38 -0.58 19.08
C LYS A 281 4.48 -2.04 19.56
N ASP A 282 3.66 -2.94 19.02
CA ASP A 282 3.70 -4.37 19.33
C ASP A 282 5.05 -4.98 18.93
N ALA A 283 5.51 -4.76 17.70
CA ALA A 283 6.79 -5.26 17.21
C ALA A 283 7.98 -4.77 18.06
N ARG A 284 7.99 -3.47 18.42
CA ARG A 284 8.98 -2.88 19.31
C ARG A 284 8.97 -3.54 20.69
N SER A 285 7.79 -3.80 21.25
CA SER A 285 7.65 -4.42 22.58
C SER A 285 8.23 -5.83 22.67
N LYS A 286 8.27 -6.56 21.54
CA LYS A 286 8.90 -7.88 21.43
C LYS A 286 10.43 -7.83 21.46
N GLY A 287 11.02 -6.65 21.25
CA GLY A 287 12.47 -6.42 21.32
C GLY A 287 13.28 -6.95 20.14
N ASP A 288 12.66 -7.64 19.18
CA ASP A 288 13.33 -8.12 17.96
C ASP A 288 13.27 -7.08 16.84
N THR A 289 14.28 -6.20 16.82
CA THR A 289 14.43 -5.16 15.80
C THR A 289 14.88 -5.69 14.44
N PHE A 290 15.18 -6.98 14.31
CA PHE A 290 15.54 -7.63 13.05
C PHE A 290 14.37 -8.36 12.41
N SER A 291 13.24 -8.48 13.10
CA SER A 291 12.03 -9.07 12.53
C SER A 291 11.55 -8.28 11.31
N SER A 292 11.07 -9.00 10.29
CA SER A 292 10.50 -8.41 9.08
C SER A 292 9.34 -7.46 9.40
N ASP A 293 8.54 -7.82 10.41
CA ASP A 293 7.42 -7.01 10.88
C ASP A 293 7.90 -5.68 11.46
N TYR A 294 8.92 -5.71 12.33
CA TYR A 294 9.48 -4.48 12.90
C TYR A 294 10.02 -3.56 11.79
N GLN A 295 10.80 -4.10 10.85
CA GLN A 295 11.40 -3.33 9.76
C GLN A 295 10.31 -2.70 8.87
N LEU A 296 9.31 -3.50 8.48
CA LEU A 296 8.20 -3.04 7.64
C LEU A 296 7.41 -1.90 8.29
N TYR A 297 6.95 -2.08 9.53
CA TYR A 297 6.13 -1.07 10.20
C TYR A 297 6.93 0.17 10.55
N ARG A 298 8.22 0.00 10.87
CA ARG A 298 9.14 1.11 11.10
C ARG A 298 9.33 1.94 9.83
N GLU A 299 9.64 1.30 8.71
CA GLU A 299 9.80 2.00 7.42
C GLU A 299 8.54 2.78 7.05
N GLN A 300 7.36 2.15 7.15
CA GLN A 300 6.09 2.81 6.83
C GLN A 300 5.82 4.01 7.74
N PHE A 301 6.08 3.87 9.05
CA PHE A 301 5.94 4.98 10.00
C PHE A 301 6.89 6.14 9.62
N ILE A 302 8.18 5.85 9.37
CA ILE A 302 9.16 6.87 8.99
C ILE A 302 8.68 7.64 7.76
N LYS A 303 8.25 6.92 6.71
CA LYS A 303 7.76 7.52 5.46
C LYS A 303 6.57 8.45 5.67
N GLU A 304 5.62 8.06 6.51
CA GLU A 304 4.39 8.85 6.71
C GLU A 304 4.57 10.04 7.65
N HIS A 305 5.44 9.94 8.66
CA HIS A 305 5.49 10.92 9.76
C HIS A 305 6.82 11.65 9.93
N ILE A 306 7.92 11.18 9.33
CA ILE A 306 9.25 11.74 9.54
C ILE A 306 9.87 12.21 8.20
N ASP A 307 10.08 11.28 7.27
CA ASP A 307 10.73 11.55 5.99
C ASP A 307 10.17 10.64 4.90
N LYS A 308 9.38 11.23 3.98
CA LYS A 308 8.76 10.54 2.84
C LYS A 308 9.77 9.94 1.87
N GLU A 309 11.00 10.43 1.86
CA GLU A 309 12.07 9.94 1.00
C GLU A 309 12.90 8.82 1.66
N TYR A 310 12.59 8.46 2.92
CA TYR A 310 13.29 7.37 3.60
C TYR A 310 13.24 6.09 2.78
N MET A 311 14.38 5.42 2.72
CA MET A 311 14.56 4.15 2.05
C MET A 311 15.54 3.34 2.87
N ASP A 312 15.27 2.06 3.09
CA ASP A 312 16.21 1.18 3.76
C ASP A 312 17.53 1.07 2.98
N ARG A 313 18.62 0.76 3.69
CA ARG A 313 19.99 0.84 3.19
C ARG A 313 20.21 0.04 1.91
N LEU A 314 19.74 -1.20 1.85
CA LEU A 314 19.96 -2.07 0.70
C LEU A 314 19.22 -1.54 -0.56
N PRO A 315 17.90 -1.29 -0.53
CA PRO A 315 17.20 -0.67 -1.66
C PRO A 315 17.80 0.68 -2.08
N TYR A 316 18.29 1.49 -1.13
CA TYR A 316 18.95 2.76 -1.45
C TYR A 316 20.25 2.55 -2.24
N ILE A 317 21.11 1.62 -1.79
CA ILE A 317 22.36 1.29 -2.47
C ILE A 317 22.05 0.79 -3.88
N GLU A 318 21.15 -0.20 -4.02
CA GLU A 318 20.78 -0.75 -5.33
C GLU A 318 20.24 0.33 -6.28
N LYS A 319 19.38 1.21 -5.78
CA LYS A 319 18.87 2.37 -6.54
C LYS A 319 19.99 3.31 -6.97
N ARG A 320 20.92 3.69 -6.08
CA ARG A 320 22.02 4.58 -6.45
C ARG A 320 23.05 3.92 -7.38
N GLU A 321 23.31 2.63 -7.24
CA GLU A 321 24.18 1.90 -8.19
C GLU A 321 23.61 1.99 -9.60
N LEU A 322 22.32 1.72 -9.77
CA LEU A 322 21.65 1.87 -11.08
C LEU A 322 21.70 3.31 -11.60
N GLN A 323 21.50 4.30 -10.74
CA GLN A 323 21.58 5.70 -11.13
C GLN A 323 23.01 6.09 -11.54
N MET A 324 24.04 5.63 -10.83
CA MET A 324 25.44 5.89 -11.18
C MET A 324 25.85 5.19 -12.49
N LEU A 325 25.36 3.97 -12.73
CA LEU A 325 25.53 3.29 -14.02
C LEU A 325 24.88 4.10 -15.16
N TYR A 326 23.66 4.59 -14.96
CA TYR A 326 22.99 5.45 -15.94
C TYR A 326 23.75 6.76 -16.17
N GLU A 327 24.19 7.44 -15.10
CA GLU A 327 25.00 8.67 -15.16
C GLU A 327 26.32 8.45 -15.92
N HIS A 328 26.93 7.27 -15.79
CA HIS A 328 28.18 6.92 -16.47
C HIS A 328 28.01 6.80 -17.99
N ASN A 329 27.01 6.03 -18.45
CA ASN A 329 26.71 5.92 -19.87
C ASN A 329 25.23 5.56 -20.11
N PRO A 330 24.35 6.55 -20.35
CA PRO A 330 22.92 6.33 -20.55
C PRO A 330 22.57 5.40 -21.71
N LEU A 331 23.37 5.42 -22.79
CA LEU A 331 23.12 4.58 -23.97
C LEU A 331 23.53 3.13 -23.71
N ALA A 332 24.65 2.89 -23.04
CA ALA A 332 25.07 1.54 -22.66
C ALA A 332 24.12 0.96 -21.59
N PHE A 333 23.71 1.77 -20.62
CA PHE A 333 22.70 1.40 -19.63
C PHE A 333 21.40 0.96 -20.31
N SER A 334 20.90 1.78 -21.24
CA SER A 334 19.68 1.47 -21.98
C SER A 334 19.83 0.24 -22.88
N LEU A 335 21.00 0.01 -23.47
CA LEU A 335 21.25 -1.20 -24.24
C LEU A 335 21.27 -2.46 -23.35
N PHE A 336 21.82 -2.35 -22.14
CA PHE A 336 21.94 -3.46 -21.19
C PHE A 336 20.59 -3.82 -20.53
N TYR A 337 19.84 -2.82 -20.07
CA TYR A 337 18.55 -3.01 -19.38
C TYR A 337 17.32 -2.97 -20.31
N SER A 338 17.49 -2.58 -21.58
CA SER A 338 16.44 -2.17 -22.54
C SER A 338 15.91 -0.74 -22.34
N ASP A 339 15.45 -0.13 -23.44
CA ASP A 339 14.85 1.21 -23.43
C ASP A 339 13.61 1.26 -22.52
N ALA A 340 12.74 0.25 -22.59
CA ALA A 340 11.51 0.19 -21.79
C ALA A 340 11.81 0.21 -20.28
N THR A 341 12.67 -0.70 -19.80
CA THR A 341 13.06 -0.75 -18.38
C THR A 341 13.79 0.52 -17.96
N THR A 342 14.60 1.11 -18.85
CA THR A 342 15.28 2.38 -18.55
C THR A 342 14.27 3.51 -18.37
N GLN A 343 13.25 3.62 -19.22
CA GLN A 343 12.20 4.63 -19.05
C GLN A 343 11.39 4.41 -17.76
N GLU A 344 11.08 3.16 -17.41
CA GLU A 344 10.41 2.82 -16.14
C GLU A 344 11.23 3.29 -14.92
N LEU A 345 12.53 2.97 -14.90
CA LEU A 345 13.44 3.40 -13.84
C LEU A 345 13.57 4.92 -13.75
N LEU A 346 13.69 5.62 -14.89
CA LEU A 346 13.77 7.08 -14.90
C LEU A 346 12.50 7.72 -14.34
N MET A 347 11.32 7.18 -14.68
CA MET A 347 10.05 7.64 -14.10
C MET A 347 10.01 7.40 -12.59
N GLU A 348 10.43 6.23 -12.12
CA GLU A 348 10.52 5.90 -10.69
C GLU A 348 11.48 6.85 -9.93
N TRP A 349 12.56 7.27 -10.59
CA TRP A 349 13.55 8.20 -10.04
C TRP A 349 13.13 9.67 -10.16
N GLY A 350 12.06 9.97 -10.90
CA GLY A 350 11.62 11.34 -11.19
C GLY A 350 12.54 12.09 -12.18
N TRP A 351 13.30 11.36 -12.99
CA TRP A 351 14.22 11.89 -13.99
C TRP A 351 13.53 11.99 -15.35
N LYS A 352 13.98 12.92 -16.19
CA LYS A 352 13.39 13.21 -17.51
C LYS A 352 14.30 12.84 -18.66
#